data_AF-A0A1V4MLN0-F1
#
_entry.id   AF-A0A1V4MLN0-F1
#
_cell.length_a   1.000
_cell.length_b   1.000
_cell.length_c   1.000
_cell.angle_alpha   90.00
_cell.angle_beta   90.00
_cell.angle_gamma   90.00
#
_symmetry.space_group_name_H-M   'P 1'
#
loop_
_entity.id
_entity.type
_entity.pdbx_description
1 polymer ?
#
loop_
_entity_poly.entity_id
_entity_poly.type
_entity_poly.pdbx_seq_one_letter_code
_entity_poly.pdbx_strand_id
1 'polypeptide(L)'
;MSVQTGSFSHEYDNDRALPVSTGFLRKCSGSGGFTLIEVIVSLVVAALLGTLLVNFISGTVAKSVQPVLQAQQGSYLYSIMENMTADYNNLFLADDDPLDEFQDRVGDEDTTQTRYSEDGHEYTVVRNRRISFDGAGTTVTEQTDSSGKILKVTINYRGLSLTSLFSE
;
A
#
# COMPACT_ATOMS: atom_id res chain seq x y z
N MET A 1 25.67 5.22 -82.16
CA MET A 1 25.63 3.95 -82.92
C MET A 1 26.91 3.19 -82.59
N SER A 2 26.79 1.95 -82.10
CA SER A 2 27.87 1.01 -81.74
C SER A 2 28.74 1.37 -80.51
N VAL A 3 28.72 0.61 -79.39
CA VAL A 3 29.40 -0.70 -79.13
C VAL A 3 30.92 -0.47 -78.95
N GLN A 4 31.68 -0.98 -77.97
CA GLN A 4 31.55 -2.06 -76.98
C GLN A 4 32.52 -1.82 -75.81
N THR A 5 32.26 -2.54 -74.73
CA THR A 5 33.05 -2.80 -73.52
C THR A 5 34.52 -3.19 -73.72
N GLY A 6 35.39 -2.73 -72.82
CA GLY A 6 36.72 -3.30 -72.58
C GLY A 6 37.00 -3.34 -71.08
N SER A 7 37.07 -4.55 -70.51
CA SER A 7 37.34 -4.83 -69.10
C SER A 7 38.78 -4.51 -68.75
N PHE A 8 39.00 -3.78 -67.65
CA PHE A 8 40.31 -3.59 -67.04
C PHE A 8 40.15 -3.56 -65.52
N SER A 9 40.72 -4.55 -64.83
CA SER A 9 41.29 -4.45 -63.47
C SER A 9 42.02 -5.77 -63.22
N HIS A 10 43.36 -5.77 -63.23
CA HIS A 10 44.21 -5.51 -62.05
C HIS A 10 43.85 -6.42 -60.89
N GLU A 11 44.52 -7.57 -60.79
CA GLU A 11 44.72 -8.25 -59.52
C GLU A 11 46.23 -8.45 -59.38
N TYR A 12 46.81 -7.71 -58.44
CA TYR A 12 48.21 -7.76 -58.05
C TYR A 12 48.49 -9.12 -57.40
N ASP A 13 49.36 -9.91 -58.01
CA ASP A 13 50.09 -10.97 -57.33
C ASP A 13 51.20 -10.29 -56.49
N ASN A 14 51.03 -10.28 -55.17
CA ASN A 14 52.04 -9.78 -54.25
C ASN A 14 52.11 -10.64 -52.99
N ASP A 15 53.14 -11.48 -53.00
CA ASP A 15 54.04 -11.79 -51.90
C ASP A 15 53.48 -11.99 -50.48
N ARG A 16 53.63 -13.26 -50.07
CA ARG A 16 54.41 -13.71 -48.91
C ARG A 16 54.02 -13.25 -47.49
N ALA A 17 54.14 -14.27 -46.64
CA ALA A 17 54.55 -14.21 -45.24
C ALA A 17 53.42 -14.13 -44.20
N LEU A 18 53.01 -15.31 -43.75
CA LEU A 18 53.32 -15.90 -42.44
C LEU A 18 52.12 -16.76 -42.01
N PRO A 19 52.30 -18.05 -41.64
CA PRO A 19 51.24 -18.76 -40.96
C PRO A 19 51.00 -18.04 -39.63
N VAL A 20 49.89 -17.32 -39.53
CA VAL A 20 49.36 -16.85 -38.25
C VAL A 20 49.14 -18.12 -37.44
N SER A 21 50.04 -18.34 -36.46
CA SER A 21 49.82 -19.26 -35.37
C SER A 21 48.57 -18.77 -34.64
N THR A 22 47.43 -19.23 -35.12
CA THR A 22 46.21 -19.25 -34.34
C THR A 22 46.52 -20.22 -33.22
N GLY A 23 47.00 -19.64 -32.11
CA GLY A 23 47.01 -20.29 -30.82
C GLY A 23 45.59 -20.74 -30.54
N PHE A 24 45.28 -21.94 -30.99
CA PHE A 24 44.14 -22.72 -30.56
C PHE A 24 44.29 -22.78 -29.05
N LEU A 25 43.53 -21.93 -28.35
CA LEU A 25 43.33 -22.02 -26.91
C LEU A 25 42.72 -23.39 -26.68
N ARG A 26 43.61 -24.36 -26.49
CA ARG A 26 43.27 -25.71 -26.10
C ARG A 26 42.66 -25.56 -24.71
N LYS A 27 41.33 -25.47 -24.65
CA LYS A 27 40.59 -25.73 -23.42
C LYS A 27 40.91 -27.18 -23.09
N CYS A 28 41.88 -27.37 -22.20
CA CYS A 28 42.00 -28.60 -21.46
C CYS A 28 40.70 -28.70 -20.67
N SER A 29 39.72 -29.45 -21.17
CA SER A 29 38.63 -29.93 -20.34
C SER A 29 39.27 -30.83 -19.31
N GLY A 30 39.61 -30.26 -18.15
CA GLY A 30 39.90 -31.05 -16.98
C GLY A 30 38.70 -31.97 -16.77
N SER A 31 38.87 -33.24 -17.12
CA SER A 31 37.96 -34.31 -16.73
C SER A 31 38.22 -34.61 -15.26
N GLY A 32 37.94 -33.62 -14.41
CA GLY A 32 37.85 -33.80 -12.97
C GLY A 32 36.41 -34.18 -12.68
N GLY A 33 36.17 -35.44 -12.31
CA GLY A 33 34.90 -35.82 -11.71
C GLY A 33 34.66 -35.03 -10.42
N PHE A 34 33.40 -34.86 -10.03
CA PHE A 34 33.05 -34.26 -8.74
C PHE A 34 33.71 -35.06 -7.61
N THR A 35 34.49 -34.37 -6.79
CA THR A 35 35.02 -34.96 -5.57
C THR A 35 33.89 -35.08 -4.53
N LEU A 36 33.93 -36.12 -3.70
CA LEU A 36 32.94 -36.30 -2.62
C LEU A 36 32.86 -35.05 -1.73
N ILE A 37 34.00 -34.43 -1.46
CA ILE A 37 34.09 -33.26 -0.58
C ILE A 37 33.42 -32.01 -1.19
N GLU A 38 33.53 -31.81 -2.50
CA GLU A 38 32.90 -30.67 -3.18
C GLU A 38 31.37 -30.75 -3.14
N VAL A 39 30.82 -31.95 -3.29
CA VAL A 39 29.38 -32.19 -3.19
C VAL A 39 28.88 -31.93 -1.77
N ILE A 40 29.62 -32.36 -0.75
CA ILE A 40 29.25 -32.10 0.65
C ILE A 40 29.30 -30.59 0.95
N VAL A 41 30.37 -29.90 0.56
CA VAL A 41 30.52 -28.46 0.83
C VAL A 41 29.44 -27.64 0.12
N SER A 42 29.13 -27.95 -1.15
CA SER A 42 28.07 -27.25 -1.89
C SER A 42 26.69 -27.48 -1.28
N LEU A 43 26.37 -28.69 -0.81
CA LEU A 43 25.13 -28.98 -0.09
C LEU A 43 25.04 -28.22 1.23
N VAL A 44 26.13 -28.13 1.99
CA VAL A 44 26.15 -27.36 3.25
C VAL A 44 25.94 -25.88 2.97
N VAL A 45 26.62 -25.31 1.98
CA VAL A 45 26.45 -23.90 1.61
C VAL A 45 25.02 -23.65 1.09
N ALA A 46 24.48 -24.53 0.26
CA ALA A 46 23.10 -24.46 -0.21
C ALA A 46 22.09 -24.53 0.94
N ALA A 47 22.31 -25.38 1.95
CA ALA A 47 21.46 -25.46 3.13
C ALA A 47 21.51 -24.16 3.95
N LEU A 48 22.70 -23.60 4.19
CA LEU A 48 22.86 -22.34 4.92
C LEU A 48 22.16 -21.18 4.18
N LEU A 49 22.42 -21.02 2.88
CA LEU A 49 21.78 -19.98 2.07
C LEU A 49 20.27 -20.19 1.96
N GLY A 50 19.82 -21.44 1.82
CA GLY A 50 18.41 -21.81 1.80
C GLY A 50 17.69 -21.44 3.10
N THR A 51 18.30 -21.68 4.26
CA THR A 51 17.71 -21.28 5.56
C THR A 51 17.59 -19.77 5.70
N LEU A 52 18.59 -19.00 5.25
CA LEU A 52 18.54 -17.54 5.26
C LEU A 52 17.43 -17.02 4.33
N LEU A 53 17.28 -17.63 3.15
CA LEU A 53 16.23 -17.28 2.18
C LEU A 53 14.82 -17.52 2.76
N VAL A 54 14.59 -18.68 3.37
CA VAL A 54 13.30 -19.02 3.98
C VAL A 54 12.95 -18.03 5.11
N ASN A 55 13.92 -17.70 5.97
CA ASN A 55 13.71 -16.73 7.05
C ASN A 55 13.37 -15.32 6.51
N PHE A 56 13.99 -14.90 5.41
CA PHE A 56 13.74 -13.60 4.80
C PHE A 56 12.35 -13.49 4.14
N ILE A 57 11.94 -14.54 3.41
CA ILE A 57 10.62 -14.61 2.77
C ILE A 57 9.50 -14.72 3.82
N SER A 58 9.72 -15.51 4.87
CA SER A 58 8.72 -15.75 5.93
C SER A 58 8.27 -14.48 6.64
N GLY A 59 9.16 -13.51 6.85
CA GLY A 59 8.80 -12.25 7.53
C GLY A 59 8.16 -11.20 6.61
N THR A 60 8.50 -11.22 5.32
CA THR A 60 8.14 -10.15 4.38
C THR A 60 6.80 -10.41 3.69
N VAL A 61 6.55 -11.65 3.25
CA VAL A 61 5.28 -12.02 2.57
C VAL A 61 4.10 -11.98 3.54
N ALA A 62 4.29 -12.40 4.79
CA ALA A 62 3.23 -12.39 5.80
C ALA A 62 2.71 -10.97 6.13
N LYS A 63 3.52 -9.93 5.90
CA LYS A 63 3.16 -8.54 6.22
C LYS A 63 2.68 -7.73 5.02
N SER A 64 2.75 -8.25 3.79
CA SER A 64 2.35 -7.51 2.57
C SER A 64 0.84 -7.35 2.41
N VAL A 65 0.03 -8.22 3.02
CA VAL A 65 -1.44 -8.14 2.93
C VAL A 65 -2.01 -7.09 3.90
N GLN A 66 -1.35 -6.87 5.04
CA GLN A 66 -1.80 -5.94 6.07
C GLN A 66 -1.97 -4.48 5.57
N PRO A 67 -1.03 -3.87 4.82
CA PRO A 67 -1.23 -2.50 4.34
C PRO A 67 -2.37 -2.39 3.34
N VAL A 68 -2.61 -3.41 2.52
CA VAL A 68 -3.73 -3.44 1.56
C VAL A 68 -5.06 -3.50 2.31
N LEU A 69 -5.16 -4.39 3.31
CA LEU A 69 -6.36 -4.49 4.14
C LEU A 69 -6.62 -3.20 4.92
N GLN A 70 -5.59 -2.58 5.49
CA GLN A 70 -5.74 -1.31 6.20
C GLN A 70 -6.15 -0.16 5.28
N ALA A 71 -5.60 -0.10 4.06
CA ALA A 71 -6.02 0.90 3.08
C ALA A 71 -7.48 0.72 2.67
N GLN A 72 -7.91 -0.52 2.42
CA GLN A 72 -9.30 -0.84 2.10
C GLN A 72 -10.23 -0.49 3.27
N GLN A 73 -9.87 -0.89 4.49
CA GLN A 73 -10.66 -0.60 5.70
C GLN A 73 -10.72 0.91 5.97
N GLY A 74 -9.62 1.63 5.75
CA GLY A 74 -9.57 3.08 5.85
C GLY A 74 -10.51 3.74 4.83
N SER A 75 -10.53 3.27 3.59
CA SER A 75 -11.46 3.79 2.56
C SER A 75 -12.93 3.67 3.00
N TYR A 76 -13.33 2.53 3.56
CA TYR A 76 -14.69 2.35 4.08
C TYR A 76 -14.98 3.23 5.30
N LEU A 77 -14.01 3.40 6.19
CA LEU A 77 -14.15 4.30 7.32
C LEU A 77 -14.36 5.76 6.87
N TYR A 78 -13.63 6.19 5.84
CA TYR A 78 -13.82 7.51 5.23
C TYR A 78 -15.19 7.64 4.56
N SER A 79 -15.67 6.62 3.83
CA SER A 79 -16.99 6.69 3.19
C SER A 79 -18.13 6.78 4.22
N ILE A 80 -18.01 6.10 5.36
CA ILE A 80 -18.97 6.24 6.47
C ILE A 80 -18.99 7.69 6.99
N MET A 81 -17.82 8.29 7.21
CA MET A 81 -17.75 9.69 7.67
C MET A 81 -18.22 10.70 6.61
N GLU A 82 -18.04 10.40 5.32
CA GLU A 82 -18.59 11.20 4.23
C GLU A 82 -20.11 11.16 4.22
N ASN A 83 -20.72 9.97 4.39
CA ASN A 83 -22.16 9.81 4.54
C ASN A 83 -22.71 10.56 5.77
N MET A 84 -22.00 10.50 6.89
CA MET A 84 -22.33 11.27 8.10
C MET A 84 -22.29 12.77 7.84
N THR A 85 -21.25 13.25 7.16
CA THR A 85 -21.10 14.66 6.81
C THR A 85 -22.18 15.12 5.83
N ALA A 86 -22.55 14.27 4.86
CA ALA A 86 -23.64 14.54 3.95
C ALA A 86 -24.99 14.64 4.66
N ASP A 87 -25.27 13.74 5.62
CA ASP A 87 -26.49 13.80 6.43
C ASP A 87 -26.53 15.06 7.30
N TYR A 88 -25.42 15.42 7.95
CA TYR A 88 -25.30 16.67 8.69
C TYR A 88 -25.57 17.90 7.80
N ASN A 89 -24.97 17.95 6.61
CA ASN A 89 -25.21 19.04 5.66
C ASN A 89 -26.67 19.11 5.20
N ASN A 90 -27.34 17.98 5.05
CA ASN A 90 -28.76 17.94 4.71
C ASN A 90 -29.61 18.47 5.87
N LEU A 91 -29.30 18.06 7.10
CA LEU A 91 -29.96 18.55 8.31
C LEU A 91 -29.77 20.06 8.49
N PHE A 92 -28.57 20.56 8.24
CA PHE A 92 -28.25 21.99 8.34
C PHE A 92 -29.15 22.88 7.46
N LEU A 93 -29.69 22.33 6.37
CA LEU A 93 -30.59 23.05 5.47
C LEU A 93 -32.08 22.84 5.76
N ALA A 94 -32.42 21.81 6.54
CA ALA A 94 -33.79 21.32 6.66
C ALA A 94 -34.37 21.35 8.08
N ASP A 95 -33.50 21.37 9.10
CA ASP A 95 -33.86 21.29 10.51
C ASP A 95 -33.54 22.61 11.24
N ASP A 96 -34.32 22.92 12.28
CA ASP A 96 -34.13 24.09 13.13
C ASP A 96 -33.00 23.87 14.16
N ASP A 97 -32.71 22.60 14.52
CA ASP A 97 -31.58 22.20 15.37
C ASP A 97 -30.81 21.03 14.74
N PRO A 98 -30.00 21.31 13.70
CA PRO A 98 -29.36 20.26 12.92
C PRO A 98 -28.33 19.47 13.71
N LEU A 99 -27.72 20.06 14.73
CA LEU A 99 -26.67 19.43 15.50
C LEU A 99 -27.26 18.43 16.50
N ASP A 100 -28.40 18.76 17.14
CA ASP A 100 -29.10 17.84 18.07
C ASP A 100 -29.65 16.63 17.31
N GLU A 101 -30.37 16.88 16.22
CA GLU A 101 -30.93 15.80 15.39
C GLU A 101 -29.83 14.92 14.79
N PHE A 102 -28.70 15.51 14.37
CA PHE A 102 -27.57 14.72 13.88
C PHE A 102 -26.95 13.86 14.99
N GLN A 103 -26.76 14.42 16.19
CA GLN A 103 -26.23 13.69 17.33
C GLN A 103 -27.08 12.46 17.66
N ASP A 104 -28.41 12.59 17.63
CA ASP A 104 -29.35 11.49 17.84
C ASP A 104 -29.23 10.41 16.74
N ARG A 105 -29.05 10.82 15.47
CA ARG A 105 -28.87 9.88 14.35
C ARG A 105 -27.55 9.11 14.38
N VAL A 106 -26.48 9.74 14.89
CA VAL A 106 -25.20 9.04 15.13
C VAL A 106 -25.38 7.92 16.16
N GLY A 107 -26.20 8.16 17.18
CA GLY A 107 -26.51 7.19 18.23
C GLY A 107 -25.52 7.23 19.42
N ASP A 108 -25.76 6.35 20.38
CA ASP A 108 -25.03 6.35 21.65
C ASP A 108 -23.57 5.89 21.51
N GLU A 109 -22.71 6.40 22.40
CA GLU A 109 -21.34 5.90 22.53
C GLU A 109 -21.30 4.41 22.88
N ASP A 110 -20.25 3.73 22.41
CA ASP A 110 -19.99 2.30 22.58
C ASP A 110 -21.06 1.38 21.96
N THR A 111 -21.88 1.90 21.04
CA THR A 111 -22.87 1.12 20.27
C THR A 111 -22.41 0.85 18.84
N THR A 112 -22.84 -0.30 18.31
CA THR A 112 -22.66 -0.66 16.90
C THR A 112 -23.79 -0.07 16.08
N GLN A 113 -23.43 0.54 14.95
CA GLN A 113 -24.33 1.28 14.07
C GLN A 113 -24.16 0.83 12.62
N THR A 114 -25.26 0.93 11.86
CA THR A 114 -25.32 0.59 10.42
C THR A 114 -25.79 1.73 9.54
N ARG A 115 -26.33 2.81 10.12
CA ARG A 115 -27.05 3.88 9.40
C ARG A 115 -26.27 4.49 8.23
N TYR A 116 -24.97 4.69 8.41
CA TYR A 116 -24.10 5.36 7.44
C TYR A 116 -23.15 4.40 6.70
N SER A 117 -23.34 3.10 6.88
CA SER A 117 -22.50 2.05 6.29
C SER A 117 -23.30 1.16 5.34
N GLU A 118 -22.58 0.51 4.43
CA GLU A 118 -23.13 -0.56 3.58
C GLU A 118 -23.31 -1.87 4.37
N ASP A 119 -24.10 -2.80 3.84
CA ASP A 119 -24.35 -4.11 4.48
C ASP A 119 -23.04 -4.85 4.78
N GLY A 120 -22.89 -5.32 6.02
CA GLY A 120 -21.69 -6.03 6.49
C GLY A 120 -20.50 -5.12 6.84
N HIS A 121 -20.69 -3.80 6.84
CA HIS A 121 -19.68 -2.80 7.19
C HIS A 121 -20.03 -1.99 8.45
N GLU A 122 -20.58 -2.68 9.46
CA GLU A 122 -20.95 -2.09 10.75
C GLU A 122 -19.76 -1.35 11.40
N TYR A 123 -20.03 -0.20 12.01
CA TYR A 123 -19.05 0.61 12.73
C TYR A 123 -19.51 0.83 14.17
N THR A 124 -18.59 1.22 15.04
CA THR A 124 -18.89 1.53 16.45
C THR A 124 -18.69 3.01 16.70
N VAL A 125 -19.62 3.64 17.42
CA VAL A 125 -19.47 5.03 17.88
C VAL A 125 -18.58 5.01 19.12
N VAL A 126 -17.43 5.67 19.06
CA VAL A 126 -16.49 5.78 20.20
C VAL A 126 -16.72 7.07 20.98
N ARG A 127 -17.02 8.16 20.26
CA ARG A 127 -17.36 9.44 20.86
C ARG A 127 -18.51 10.07 20.11
N ASN A 128 -19.43 10.64 20.86
CA ASN A 128 -20.52 11.45 20.36
C ASN A 128 -20.84 12.51 21.42
N ARG A 129 -20.00 13.55 21.50
CA ARG A 129 -20.05 14.54 22.59
C ARG A 129 -20.04 15.96 22.07
N ARG A 130 -20.74 16.83 22.76
CA ARG A 130 -20.65 18.26 22.54
C ARG A 130 -19.41 18.83 23.20
N ILE A 131 -18.86 19.87 22.59
CA ILE A 131 -17.78 20.68 23.14
C ILE A 131 -18.38 22.03 23.49
N SER A 132 -18.23 22.41 24.76
CA SER A 132 -18.51 23.75 25.26
C SER A 132 -17.23 24.46 25.64
N PHE A 133 -17.29 25.78 25.50
CA PHE A 133 -16.27 26.70 26.03
C PHE A 133 -16.90 27.44 27.19
N ASP A 134 -16.12 27.71 28.24
CA ASP A 134 -16.57 28.64 29.27
C ASP A 134 -16.83 30.04 28.67
N GLY A 135 -17.57 30.89 29.39
CA GLY A 135 -17.90 32.24 28.92
C GLY A 135 -16.68 33.15 28.67
N ALA A 136 -15.47 32.71 29.05
CA ALA A 136 -14.20 33.39 28.82
C ALA A 136 -13.35 32.70 27.72
N GLY A 137 -13.84 31.64 27.08
CA GLY A 137 -13.13 30.85 26.07
C GLY A 137 -11.87 30.13 26.56
N THR A 138 -11.69 29.99 27.87
CA THR A 138 -10.44 29.53 28.50
C THR A 138 -10.45 28.03 28.78
N THR A 139 -11.60 27.48 29.15
CA THR A 139 -11.79 26.05 29.44
C THR A 139 -12.63 25.40 28.36
N VAL A 140 -12.19 24.22 27.92
CA VAL A 140 -12.91 23.36 26.97
C VAL A 140 -13.42 22.14 27.72
N THR A 141 -14.71 21.86 27.62
CA THR A 141 -15.33 20.69 28.27
C THR A 141 -16.05 19.84 27.23
N GLU A 142 -15.81 18.52 27.26
CA GLU A 142 -16.64 17.55 26.54
C GLU A 142 -17.83 17.17 27.42
N GLN A 143 -19.04 17.35 26.88
CA GLN A 143 -20.29 17.14 27.60
C GLN A 143 -21.23 16.25 26.78
N THR A 144 -22.13 15.58 27.50
CA THR A 144 -23.12 14.66 26.93
C THR A 144 -24.46 15.35 26.61
N ASP A 145 -24.64 16.59 27.07
CA ASP A 145 -25.84 17.39 26.81
C ASP A 145 -25.71 18.23 25.52
N SER A 146 -26.83 18.78 25.05
CA SER A 146 -26.95 19.62 23.85
C SER A 146 -26.30 21.01 23.96
N SER A 147 -25.69 21.39 25.09
CA SER A 147 -25.33 22.79 25.37
C SER A 147 -24.08 23.28 24.64
N GLY A 148 -23.49 22.48 23.73
CA GLY A 148 -22.24 22.80 23.07
C GLY A 148 -22.44 23.06 21.58
N LYS A 149 -21.63 23.98 21.05
CA LYS A 149 -21.76 24.46 19.66
C LYS A 149 -20.94 23.66 18.65
N ILE A 150 -20.14 22.71 19.13
CA ILE A 150 -19.37 21.80 18.30
C ILE A 150 -19.69 20.38 18.77
N LEU A 151 -20.05 19.51 17.85
CA LEU A 151 -20.20 18.08 18.07
C LEU A 151 -18.93 17.36 17.62
N LYS A 152 -18.34 16.60 18.54
CA LYS A 152 -17.24 15.68 18.28
C LYS A 152 -17.77 14.28 18.09
N VAL A 153 -17.54 13.75 16.90
CA VAL A 153 -17.90 12.38 16.55
C VAL A 153 -16.63 11.61 16.25
N THR A 154 -16.43 10.50 16.97
CA THR A 154 -15.38 9.52 16.68
C THR A 154 -16.04 8.19 16.42
N ILE A 155 -15.75 7.58 15.28
CA ILE A 155 -16.20 6.22 14.96
C ILE A 155 -15.00 5.29 14.81
N ASN A 156 -15.22 4.00 15.07
CA ASN A 156 -14.26 2.93 14.84
C ASN A 156 -14.80 1.93 13.82
N TYR A 157 -13.94 1.53 12.89
CA TYR A 157 -14.21 0.46 11.95
C TYR A 157 -12.97 -0.43 11.84
N ARG A 158 -13.12 -1.71 12.21
CA ARG A 158 -12.07 -2.75 12.14
C ARG A 158 -10.72 -2.33 12.75
N GLY A 159 -10.75 -1.59 13.86
CA GLY A 159 -9.55 -1.14 14.57
C GLY A 159 -8.94 0.17 14.06
N LEU A 160 -9.54 0.80 13.04
CA LEU A 160 -9.22 2.15 12.61
C LEU A 160 -10.26 3.11 13.18
N SER A 161 -9.83 4.29 13.63
CA SER A 161 -10.74 5.33 14.14
C SER A 161 -10.59 6.62 13.35
N LEU A 162 -11.71 7.30 13.13
CA LEU A 162 -11.76 8.61 12.48
C LEU A 162 -12.60 9.54 13.34
N THR A 163 -12.12 10.78 13.51
CA THR A 163 -12.81 11.82 14.28
C THR A 163 -13.12 13.00 13.37
N SER A 164 -14.35 13.50 13.45
CA SER A 164 -14.76 14.76 12.83
C SER A 164 -15.40 15.68 13.87
N LEU A 165 -15.36 16.97 13.56
CA LEU A 165 -16.03 18.02 14.31
C LEU A 165 -17.10 18.64 13.42
N PHE A 166 -18.30 18.79 13.95
CA PHE A 166 -19.44 19.42 13.29
C PHE A 166 -19.87 20.62 14.13
N SER A 167 -20.27 21.72 13.51
CA SER A 167 -20.70 22.92 14.23
C SER A 167 -21.80 23.64 13.47
N GLU A 168 -22.63 24.38 14.21
CA GLU A 168 -23.57 25.36 13.65
C GLU A 168 -22.84 26.49 12.90
#